data_AF-A0A7S1N6T5-F1
#
_entry.id   AF-A0A7S1N6T5-F1
#
_cell.length_a   1.000
_cell.length_b   1.000
_cell.length_c   1.000
_cell.angle_alpha   90.00
_cell.angle_beta   90.00
_cell.angle_gamma   90.00
#
_symmetry.space_group_name_H-M   'P 1'
#
loop_
_entity.id
_entity.type
_entity.pdbx_description
1 polymer ?
#
loop_
_entity_poly.entity_id
_entity_poly.type
_entity_poly.pdbx_seq_one_letter_code
_entity_poly.pdbx_strand_id
1 'polypeptide(L)'
;MAGKRAPICLVTDLDDTLVGHCADGARSQAEFFEYWDRVQRPLGSKLVYNTGRDLESFRELQALEHLPEPDAFIGRVGCQIFLCAAESDGECLPACTVRDEDWTQRLMRTWPAAAVEEAVGMAK
;
A
#
# COMPACT_ATOMS: atom_id res chain seq x y z
N MET A 1 -15.40 -31.58 -0.53
CA MET A 1 -15.91 -30.22 -0.87
C MET A 1 -15.07 -29.22 -0.10
N ALA A 2 -14.04 -28.63 -0.71
CA ALA A 2 -13.33 -27.52 -0.06
C ALA A 2 -14.30 -26.33 0.03
N GLY A 3 -14.51 -25.79 1.23
CA GLY A 3 -15.43 -24.65 1.42
C GLY A 3 -15.06 -23.49 0.51
N LYS A 4 -16.07 -22.85 -0.09
CA LYS A 4 -15.90 -21.69 -0.98
C LYS A 4 -15.16 -20.60 -0.17
N ARG A 5 -13.93 -20.27 -0.56
CA ARG A 5 -13.13 -19.23 0.12
C ARG A 5 -13.76 -17.86 -0.16
N ALA A 6 -13.90 -17.04 0.87
CA ALA A 6 -14.43 -15.68 0.75
C ALA A 6 -13.32 -14.70 0.33
N PRO A 7 -13.64 -13.62 -0.39
CA PRO A 7 -12.68 -12.55 -0.65
C PRO A 7 -12.18 -11.92 0.64
N ILE A 8 -10.92 -11.51 0.63
CA ILE A 8 -10.27 -10.82 1.75
C ILE A 8 -9.73 -9.46 1.31
N CYS A 9 -9.55 -8.55 2.26
CA CYS A 9 -8.69 -7.38 2.08
C CYS A 9 -7.39 -7.66 2.86
N LEU A 10 -6.30 -7.89 2.14
CA LEU A 10 -4.98 -8.04 2.75
C LEU A 10 -4.31 -6.67 2.79
N VAL A 11 -4.11 -6.17 4.01
CA VAL A 11 -3.30 -4.98 4.27
C VAL A 11 -1.98 -5.46 4.84
N THR A 12 -0.88 -5.25 4.10
CA THR A 12 0.44 -5.75 4.49
C THR A 12 1.44 -4.62 4.58
N ASP A 13 2.31 -4.72 5.57
CA ASP A 13 3.56 -3.96 5.58
C ASP A 13 4.49 -4.42 4.46
N LEU A 14 5.39 -3.53 4.03
CA LEU A 14 6.38 -3.82 2.99
C LEU A 14 7.71 -4.22 3.62
N ASP A 15 8.39 -3.25 4.23
CA ASP A 15 9.76 -3.36 4.70
C ASP A 15 9.87 -4.40 5.83
N ASP A 16 10.80 -5.34 5.69
CA ASP A 16 11.03 -6.46 6.62
C ASP A 16 9.80 -7.37 6.87
N THR A 17 8.75 -7.24 6.05
CA THR A 17 7.54 -8.08 6.11
C THR A 17 7.29 -8.79 4.76
N LEU A 18 6.87 -8.05 3.73
CA LEU A 18 6.63 -8.58 2.39
C LEU A 18 7.89 -8.54 1.53
N VAL A 19 8.73 -7.53 1.76
CA VAL A 19 10.04 -7.36 1.15
C VAL A 19 11.08 -7.48 2.27
N GLY A 20 11.92 -8.51 2.20
CA GLY A 20 12.91 -8.75 3.25
C GLY A 20 14.13 -9.51 2.73
N HIS A 21 15.23 -9.39 3.47
CA HIS A 21 16.55 -9.89 3.06
C HIS A 21 16.89 -11.28 3.63
N CYS A 22 15.90 -12.08 4.04
CA CYS A 22 16.17 -13.43 4.51
C CYS A 22 16.58 -14.35 3.34
N ALA A 23 17.29 -15.43 3.64
CA ALA A 23 17.88 -16.31 2.63
C ALA A 23 16.85 -16.87 1.62
N ASP A 24 15.58 -17.01 2.02
CA ASP A 24 14.49 -17.52 1.20
C ASP A 24 13.46 -16.43 0.81
N GLY A 25 13.71 -15.15 1.11
CA GLY A 25 12.73 -14.06 1.00
C GLY A 25 12.11 -13.93 -0.39
N ALA A 26 12.94 -13.92 -1.43
CA ALA A 26 12.48 -13.85 -2.82
C ALA A 26 11.61 -15.05 -3.23
N ARG A 27 11.94 -16.26 -2.74
CA ARG A 27 11.14 -17.47 -3.02
C ARG A 27 9.78 -17.39 -2.36
N SER A 28 9.74 -17.06 -1.07
CA SER A 28 8.48 -16.94 -0.33
C SER A 28 7.57 -15.84 -0.89
N GLN A 29 8.15 -14.71 -1.31
CA GLN A 29 7.42 -13.64 -1.97
C GLN A 29 6.82 -14.10 -3.30
N ALA A 30 7.59 -14.80 -4.14
CA ALA A 30 7.10 -15.34 -5.40
C ALA A 30 5.96 -16.38 -5.21
N GLU A 31 6.12 -17.32 -4.26
CA GLU A 31 5.09 -18.30 -3.91
C GLU A 31 3.81 -17.63 -3.40
N PHE A 32 3.95 -16.57 -2.59
CA PHE A 32 2.83 -15.79 -2.12
C PHE A 32 2.06 -15.14 -3.28
N PHE A 33 2.75 -14.47 -4.21
CA PHE A 33 2.07 -13.82 -5.33
C PHE A 33 1.48 -14.82 -6.33
N GLU A 34 2.13 -15.96 -6.55
CA GLU A 34 1.53 -17.05 -7.34
C GLU A 34 0.22 -17.54 -6.72
N TYR A 35 0.19 -17.73 -5.39
CA TYR A 35 -1.04 -18.07 -4.69
C TYR A 35 -2.08 -16.95 -4.78
N TRP A 36 -1.65 -15.69 -4.59
CA TRP A 36 -2.52 -14.53 -4.60
C TRP A 36 -3.26 -14.42 -5.94
N ASP A 37 -2.53 -14.46 -7.06
CA ASP A 37 -3.09 -14.30 -8.40
C ASP A 37 -3.92 -15.50 -8.83
N ARG A 38 -3.55 -16.72 -8.42
CA ARG A 38 -4.33 -17.94 -8.75
C ARG A 38 -5.59 -18.10 -7.91
N VAL A 39 -5.58 -17.65 -6.65
CA VAL A 39 -6.63 -18.01 -5.68
C VAL A 39 -7.38 -16.81 -5.15
N GLN A 40 -6.70 -15.78 -4.64
CA GLN A 40 -7.37 -14.69 -3.92
C GLN A 40 -7.87 -13.58 -4.85
N ARG A 41 -7.06 -13.16 -5.82
CA ARG A 41 -7.43 -12.12 -6.79
C ARG A 41 -8.69 -12.49 -7.58
N PRO A 42 -8.87 -13.73 -8.08
CA PRO A 42 -10.10 -14.12 -8.79
C PRO A 42 -11.36 -14.16 -7.90
N LEU A 43 -11.20 -14.25 -6.58
CA LEU A 43 -12.33 -14.16 -5.64
C LEU A 43 -12.79 -12.70 -5.41
N GLY A 44 -12.05 -11.72 -5.94
CA GLY A 44 -12.28 -10.30 -5.68
C GLY A 44 -11.56 -9.78 -4.43
N SER A 45 -10.53 -10.49 -3.95
CA SER A 45 -9.70 -10.01 -2.84
C SER A 45 -8.92 -8.77 -3.23
N LYS A 46 -8.59 -7.95 -2.23
CA LYS A 46 -7.92 -6.66 -2.37
C LYS A 46 -6.55 -6.68 -1.71
N LEU A 47 -5.53 -6.18 -2.41
CA LEU A 47 -4.16 -6.07 -1.91
C LEU A 47 -3.88 -4.60 -1.57
N VAL A 48 -3.47 -4.33 -0.34
CA VAL A 48 -3.15 -2.98 0.13
C VAL A 48 -1.76 -3.00 0.74
N TYR A 49 -0.90 -2.10 0.27
CA TYR A 49 0.41 -1.88 0.87
C TYR A 49 0.34 -0.76 1.90
N ASN A 50 0.88 -0.99 3.09
CA ASN A 50 0.90 -0.03 4.19
C ASN A 50 2.33 0.14 4.71
N THR A 51 2.97 1.26 4.43
CA THR A 51 4.40 1.48 4.73
C THR A 51 4.66 2.89 5.25
N GLY A 52 5.81 3.06 5.90
CA GLY A 52 6.37 4.38 6.23
C GLY A 52 6.85 5.17 5.01
N ARG A 53 7.07 4.51 3.86
CA ARG A 53 7.53 5.15 2.62
C ARG A 53 6.51 6.15 2.08
N ASP A 54 7.00 7.19 1.41
CA ASP A 54 6.17 8.02 0.54
C ASP A 54 5.89 7.30 -0.79
N LEU A 55 5.04 7.92 -1.62
CA LEU A 55 4.62 7.32 -2.89
C LEU A 55 5.79 7.12 -3.87
N GLU A 56 6.73 8.06 -3.92
CA GLU A 56 7.87 8.00 -4.83
C GLU A 56 8.82 6.85 -4.44
N SER A 57 9.22 6.79 -3.17
CA SER A 57 10.07 5.71 -2.66
C SER A 57 9.39 4.35 -2.75
N PHE A 58 8.07 4.29 -2.59
CA PHE A 58 7.30 3.07 -2.84
C PHE A 58 7.41 2.63 -4.30
N ARG A 59 7.28 3.54 -5.27
CA ARG A 59 7.34 3.19 -6.71
C ARG A 59 8.71 2.65 -7.11
N GLU A 60 9.77 3.21 -6.57
CA GLU A 60 11.13 2.69 -6.76
C GLU A 60 11.26 1.26 -6.23
N LEU A 61 10.78 1.00 -5.00
CA LEU A 61 10.79 -0.34 -4.41
C LEU A 61 9.93 -1.31 -5.22
N GLN A 62 8.75 -0.88 -5.66
CA GLN A 62 7.81 -1.68 -6.43
C GLN A 62 8.46 -2.16 -7.73
N ALA A 63 9.18 -1.28 -8.43
CA ALA A 63 9.91 -1.63 -9.64
C ALA A 63 11.09 -2.58 -9.35
N LEU A 64 11.83 -2.34 -8.27
CA LEU A 64 12.99 -3.16 -7.89
C LEU A 64 12.58 -4.60 -7.52
N GLU A 65 11.55 -4.73 -6.70
CA GLU A 65 11.07 -6.00 -6.13
C GLU A 65 9.97 -6.65 -6.99
N HIS A 66 9.64 -6.06 -8.14
CA HIS A 66 8.61 -6.54 -9.06
C HIS A 66 7.25 -6.77 -8.38
N LEU A 67 6.89 -5.91 -7.44
CA LEU A 67 5.65 -6.03 -6.69
C LEU A 67 4.45 -5.74 -7.60
N PRO A 68 3.39 -6.56 -7.58
CA PRO A 68 2.19 -6.29 -8.34
C PRO A 68 1.54 -4.98 -7.90
N GLU A 69 0.70 -4.42 -8.78
CA GLU A 69 -0.05 -3.23 -8.42
C GLU A 69 -1.04 -3.54 -7.27
N PRO A 70 -1.02 -2.77 -6.18
CA PRO A 70 -2.02 -2.88 -5.14
C PRO A 70 -3.34 -2.25 -5.58
N ASP A 71 -4.42 -2.55 -4.87
CA ASP A 71 -5.70 -1.83 -5.01
C ASP A 71 -5.70 -0.50 -4.24
N ALA A 72 -4.88 -0.40 -3.19
CA ALA A 72 -4.64 0.85 -2.47
C ALA A 72 -3.22 0.88 -1.88
N PHE A 73 -2.68 2.08 -1.75
CA PHE A 73 -1.40 2.34 -1.10
C PHE A 73 -1.62 3.28 0.09
N ILE A 74 -1.14 2.87 1.26
CA ILE A 74 -1.12 3.64 2.49
C ILE A 74 0.34 3.98 2.77
N GLY A 75 0.69 5.25 2.64
CA GLY A 75 2.05 5.75 2.75
C GLY A 75 2.23 6.67 3.95
N ARG A 76 3.50 7.03 4.22
CA ARG A 76 3.91 7.94 5.30
C ARG A 76 3.28 7.56 6.63
N VAL A 77 3.33 6.28 6.99
CA VAL A 77 2.80 5.77 8.27
C VAL A 77 1.30 6.08 8.43
N GLY A 78 0.53 5.95 7.35
CA GLY A 78 -0.92 6.21 7.36
C GLY A 78 -1.32 7.66 7.13
N CYS A 79 -0.40 8.58 6.87
CA CYS A 79 -0.74 9.99 6.60
C CYS A 79 -1.28 10.22 5.19
N GLN A 80 -1.11 9.25 4.29
CA GLN A 80 -1.59 9.32 2.92
C GLN A 80 -2.22 8.00 2.52
N ILE A 81 -3.37 8.06 1.86
CA ILE A 81 -4.00 6.92 1.22
C ILE A 81 -4.17 7.28 -0.26
N PHE A 82 -3.79 6.36 -1.13
CA PHE A 82 -3.98 6.45 -2.57
C PHE A 82 -4.79 5.26 -3.04
N LEU A 83 -5.83 5.51 -3.82
CA LEU A 83 -6.60 4.47 -4.50
C LEU A 83 -5.96 4.19 -5.86
N CYS A 84 -5.74 2.92 -6.14
CA CYS A 84 -5.07 2.49 -7.36
C CYS A 84 -6.17 1.93 -8.26
N ALA A 85 -6.62 2.74 -9.23
CA ALA A 85 -7.70 2.37 -10.11
C ALA A 85 -7.34 1.08 -10.88
N ALA A 86 -8.19 0.07 -10.80
CA ALA A 86 -8.22 -1.01 -11.76
C ALA A 86 -8.93 -0.47 -13.01
N GLU A 87 -8.15 -0.06 -14.01
CA GLU A 87 -8.57 0.39 -15.34
C GLU A 87 -9.41 1.68 -15.38
N SER A 88 -8.76 2.77 -15.78
CA SER A 88 -9.42 3.95 -16.33
C SER A 88 -9.44 3.84 -17.86
N ASP A 89 -10.62 3.66 -18.45
CA ASP A 89 -11.01 3.91 -19.85
C ASP A 89 -9.88 4.09 -20.90
N GLY A 90 -9.05 3.06 -21.09
CA GLY A 90 -8.04 3.02 -22.16
C GLY A 90 -6.83 3.94 -22.01
N GLU A 91 -6.69 4.64 -20.87
CA GLU A 91 -5.49 5.41 -20.55
C GLU A 91 -4.70 4.74 -19.43
N CYS A 92 -3.42 4.47 -19.71
CA CYS A 92 -2.45 3.94 -18.76
C CYS A 92 -2.08 5.04 -17.76
N LEU A 93 -3.00 5.39 -16.85
CA LEU A 93 -2.65 6.23 -15.72
C LEU A 93 -1.65 5.46 -14.85
N PRO A 94 -0.58 6.10 -14.34
CA PRO A 94 0.23 5.48 -13.32
C PRO A 94 -0.70 5.15 -12.16
N ALA A 95 -0.63 3.92 -11.69
CA ALA A 95 -1.53 3.47 -10.66
C ALA A 95 -1.28 4.24 -9.34
N CYS A 96 -2.22 4.18 -8.40
CA CYS A 96 -2.22 4.94 -7.14
C CYS A 96 -2.04 6.47 -7.30
N THR A 97 -2.75 7.10 -8.25
CA THR A 97 -2.69 8.56 -8.46
C THR A 97 -3.76 9.34 -7.71
N VAL A 98 -4.85 8.70 -7.32
CA VAL A 98 -5.96 9.38 -6.64
C VAL A 98 -5.73 9.34 -5.13
N ARG A 99 -5.30 10.47 -4.57
CA ARG A 99 -5.18 10.64 -3.13
C ARG A 99 -6.57 10.76 -2.48
N ASP A 100 -6.74 10.09 -1.36
CA ASP A 100 -7.91 10.25 -0.50
C ASP A 100 -7.79 11.55 0.32
N GLU A 101 -8.41 12.61 -0.19
CA GLU A 101 -8.45 13.91 0.48
C GLU A 101 -9.36 13.89 1.73
N ASP A 102 -10.42 13.08 1.75
CA ASP A 102 -11.30 12.96 2.92
C ASP A 102 -10.54 12.37 4.12
N TRP A 103 -9.70 11.37 3.88
CA TRP A 103 -8.79 10.82 4.89
C TRP A 103 -7.82 11.88 5.40
N THR A 104 -7.22 12.65 4.48
CA THR A 104 -6.31 13.75 4.83
C THR A 104 -7.01 14.77 5.73
N GLN A 105 -8.23 15.19 5.36
CA GLN A 105 -9.01 16.11 6.18
C GLN A 105 -9.35 15.53 7.55
N ARG A 106 -9.66 14.23 7.63
CA ARG A 106 -9.95 13.54 8.89
C ARG A 106 -8.76 13.57 9.84
N LEU A 107 -7.54 13.30 9.36
CA LEU A 107 -6.32 13.37 10.16
C LEU A 107 -6.08 14.77 10.74
N MET A 108 -6.33 15.81 9.94
CA MET A 108 -6.09 17.20 10.33
C MET A 108 -7.06 17.71 11.40
N ARG A 109 -8.24 17.08 11.59
CA ARG A 109 -9.24 17.55 12.57
C ARG A 109 -8.73 17.62 14.00
N THR A 110 -7.82 16.72 14.36
CA THR A 110 -7.27 16.61 15.72
C THR A 110 -5.76 16.77 15.76
N TRP A 111 -5.13 17.12 14.64
CA TRP A 111 -3.67 17.24 14.57
C TRP A 111 -3.20 18.54 15.24
N PRO A 112 -2.42 18.48 16.32
CA PRO A 112 -2.00 19.66 17.06
C PRO A 112 -0.77 20.31 16.39
N ALA A 113 -0.97 20.92 15.22
CA ALA A 113 0.12 21.46 14.39
C ALA A 113 1.09 22.37 15.18
N ALA A 114 0.55 23.30 15.98
CA ALA A 114 1.36 24.21 16.78
C ALA A 114 2.26 23.50 17.81
N ALA A 115 1.74 22.45 18.48
CA ALA A 115 2.53 21.68 19.44
C ALA A 115 3.64 20.87 18.74
N VAL A 116 3.38 20.40 17.52
CA VAL A 116 4.40 19.71 16.72
C VAL A 116 5.46 20.70 16.25
N GLU A 117 5.08 21.86 15.73
CA GLU A 117 5.99 22.93 15.31
C GLU A 117 6.89 23.40 16.45
N GLU A 118 6.33 23.55 17.65
CA GLU A 118 7.11 23.84 18.87
C GLU A 118 8.09 22.71 19.18
N ALA A 119 7.62 21.45 19.20
CA ALA A 119 8.46 20.30 19.51
C ALA A 119 9.59 20.07 18.51
N VAL A 120 9.41 20.40 17.23
CA VAL A 120 10.44 20.28 16.19
C VAL A 120 11.29 21.55 15.99
N GLY A 121 11.10 22.57 16.83
CA GLY A 121 11.90 23.82 16.79
C GLY A 121 11.60 24.71 15.58
N MET A 122 10.39 24.62 15.03
CA MET A 122 9.91 25.43 13.91
C MET A 122 8.99 26.58 14.34
N ALA A 123 8.67 26.69 15.64
CA ALA A 123 7.96 27.84 16.19
C ALA A 123 8.81 29.12 16.06
N LYS A 124 8.22 30.19 15.51
CA LYS A 124 8.83 31.52 15.43
C LYS A 124 8.83 32.24 16.77
#